data_AF-A0A1G1XB67-F1
#
_entry.id   AF-A0A1G1XB67-F1
#
_cell.length_a   1.000
_cell.length_b   1.000
_cell.length_c   1.000
_cell.angle_alpha   90.00
_cell.angle_beta   90.00
_cell.angle_gamma   90.00
#
_symmetry.space_group_name_H-M   'P 1'
#
loop_
_entity.id
_entity.type
_entity.pdbx_description
1 polymer ?
#
loop_
_entity_poly.entity_id
_entity_poly.type
_entity_poly.pdbx_seq_one_letter_code
_entity_poly.pdbx_strand_id
1 'polypeptide(L)'
;MFEAFWGSALKVRRVYREMDQEELLHQLNERTGRNLSLALLNGMEQRLKVIDQELFDAWCDVLDCSQATILKDAQSLEQSSRLSKEDKWRVFIQELDYLNWKSEHQDD
;
A
#
# COMPACT_ATOMS: atom_id res chain seq x y z
N MET A 1 -1.10 12.19 11.33
CA MET A 1 -2.21 11.48 10.65
C MET A 1 -1.73 11.21 9.23
N PHE A 2 -1.44 9.95 8.91
CA PHE A 2 -0.77 9.52 7.66
C PHE A 2 -1.78 9.11 6.57
N GLU A 3 -3.02 9.62 6.68
CA GLU A 3 -4.14 9.38 5.77
C GLU A 3 -3.81 9.68 4.31
N ALA A 4 -2.95 10.68 4.07
CA ALA A 4 -2.45 10.99 2.73
C ALA A 4 -1.71 9.82 2.07
N PHE A 5 -1.20 8.84 2.82
CA PHE A 5 -0.46 7.68 2.30
C PHE A 5 -1.28 6.40 2.22
N TRP A 6 -2.54 6.41 2.67
CA TRP A 6 -3.42 5.22 2.62
C TRP A 6 -3.57 4.69 1.20
N GLY A 7 -3.88 5.57 0.23
CA GLY A 7 -4.03 5.15 -1.16
C GLY A 7 -2.76 4.55 -1.77
N SER A 8 -1.59 5.07 -1.39
CA SER A 8 -0.31 4.50 -1.84
C SER A 8 0.00 3.17 -1.18
N ALA A 9 -0.31 2.99 0.10
CA ALA A 9 -0.16 1.72 0.81
C ALA A 9 -1.12 0.64 0.23
N LEU A 10 -2.37 0.99 -0.02
CA LEU A 10 -3.36 0.12 -0.65
C LEU A 10 -2.93 -0.28 -2.07
N LYS A 11 -2.38 0.65 -2.86
CA LYS A 11 -1.78 0.35 -4.16
C LYS A 11 -0.65 -0.68 -4.05
N VAL A 12 0.27 -0.50 -3.09
CA VAL A 12 1.39 -1.44 -2.89
C VAL A 12 0.85 -2.84 -2.62
N ARG A 13 -0.16 -2.98 -1.76
CA ARG A 13 -0.80 -4.27 -1.46
C ARG A 13 -1.53 -4.86 -2.65
N ARG A 14 -2.26 -4.05 -3.43
CA ARG A 14 -2.89 -4.48 -4.67
C ARG A 14 -1.86 -5.08 -5.64
N VAL A 15 -0.77 -4.36 -5.90
CA VAL A 15 0.30 -4.81 -6.80
C VAL A 15 0.99 -6.06 -6.25
N TYR A 16 1.20 -6.15 -4.94
CA TYR A 16 1.76 -7.35 -4.31
C TYR A 16 0.87 -8.58 -4.47
N ARG A 17 -0.46 -8.42 -4.57
CA ARG A 17 -1.42 -9.49 -4.88
C ARG A 17 -1.63 -9.71 -6.38
N GLU A 18 -0.86 -9.04 -7.23
CA GLU A 18 -0.98 -9.10 -8.70
C GLU A 18 -2.38 -8.73 -9.22
N MET A 19 -3.14 -7.97 -8.43
CA MET A 19 -4.50 -7.55 -8.76
C MET A 19 -4.46 -6.27 -9.62
N ASP A 20 -5.19 -6.25 -10.73
CA ASP A 20 -5.28 -5.05 -11.57
C ASP A 20 -6.28 -4.02 -10.99
N GLN A 21 -6.28 -2.81 -11.53
CA GLN A 21 -7.18 -1.76 -11.03
C GLN A 21 -8.65 -1.99 -11.44
N GLU A 22 -8.91 -2.69 -12.53
CA GLU A 22 -10.28 -2.92 -13.03
C GLU A 22 -10.98 -3.99 -12.18
N GLU A 23 -10.27 -5.07 -11.86
CA GLU A 23 -10.68 -6.12 -10.94
C GLU A 23 -10.98 -5.54 -9.57
N LEU A 24 -10.06 -4.73 -9.02
CA LEU A 24 -10.29 -4.06 -7.74
C LEU A 24 -11.53 -3.16 -7.80
N LEU A 25 -11.66 -2.35 -8.86
CA LEU A 25 -12.78 -1.43 -9.02
C LEU A 25 -14.12 -2.17 -9.04
N HIS A 26 -14.18 -3.29 -9.76
CA HIS A 26 -15.35 -4.16 -9.81
C HIS A 26 -15.74 -4.65 -8.40
N GLN A 27 -14.79 -5.24 -7.67
CA GLN A 27 -15.04 -5.76 -6.32
C GLN A 27 -15.44 -4.67 -5.31
N LEU A 28 -14.82 -3.48 -5.40
CA LEU A 28 -15.18 -2.34 -4.56
C LEU A 28 -16.60 -1.87 -4.85
N ASN A 29 -16.98 -1.76 -6.12
CA ASN A 29 -18.33 -1.34 -6.51
C ASN A 29 -19.39 -2.35 -6.08
N GLU A 30 -19.12 -3.65 -6.22
CA GLU A 30 -20.02 -4.71 -5.74
C GLU A 30 -20.21 -4.67 -4.22
N ARG A 31 -19.12 -4.51 -3.46
CA ARG A 31 -19.17 -4.53 -1.99
C ARG A 31 -19.81 -3.28 -1.39
N THR A 32 -19.48 -2.12 -1.94
CA THR A 32 -19.96 -0.83 -1.40
C THR A 32 -21.30 -0.40 -2.02
N GLY A 33 -21.75 -1.06 -3.09
CA GLY A 33 -22.91 -0.64 -3.87
C GLY A 33 -22.70 0.72 -4.57
N ARG A 34 -21.46 1.20 -4.65
CA ARG A 34 -21.09 2.48 -5.26
C ARG A 34 -20.76 2.27 -6.73
N ASN A 35 -20.79 3.37 -7.49
CA ASN A 35 -20.34 3.40 -8.88
C ASN A 35 -19.07 4.27 -9.00
N LEU A 36 -17.98 3.76 -8.43
CA LEU A 36 -16.67 4.38 -8.51
C LEU A 36 -16.13 4.24 -9.94
N SER A 37 -15.34 5.22 -10.37
CA SER A 37 -14.66 5.20 -11.67
C SER A 37 -13.18 4.87 -11.51
N LEU A 38 -12.58 4.33 -12.59
CA LEU A 38 -11.15 4.06 -12.63
C LEU A 38 -10.31 5.32 -12.40
N ALA A 39 -10.77 6.47 -12.91
CA ALA A 39 -10.11 7.76 -12.71
C ALA A 39 -10.12 8.18 -11.24
N LEU A 40 -11.21 7.92 -10.51
CA LEU A 40 -11.30 8.19 -9.08
C LEU A 40 -10.35 7.28 -8.30
N LEU A 41 -10.36 5.98 -8.60
CA LEU A 41 -9.49 4.99 -7.97
C LEU A 41 -8.00 5.33 -8.18
N ASN A 42 -7.62 5.66 -9.41
CA ASN A 42 -6.27 6.11 -9.72
C ASN A 42 -5.92 7.41 -8.98
N GLY A 43 -6.86 8.36 -8.86
CA GLY A 43 -6.68 9.56 -8.06
C GLY A 43 -6.43 9.27 -6.58
N MET A 44 -7.12 8.28 -6.01
CA MET A 44 -6.92 7.85 -4.62
C MET A 44 -5.54 7.20 -4.43
N GLU A 45 -5.15 6.28 -5.33
CA GLU A 45 -3.82 5.64 -5.27
C GLU A 45 -2.66 6.66 -5.37
N GLN A 46 -2.85 7.71 -6.16
CA GLN A 46 -1.88 8.80 -6.35
C GLN A 46 -1.94 9.90 -5.27
N ARG A 47 -2.81 9.75 -4.25
CA ARG A 47 -2.98 10.72 -3.15
C ARG A 47 -3.58 12.06 -3.60
N LEU A 48 -4.25 12.07 -4.75
CA LEU A 48 -4.95 13.24 -5.30
C LEU A 48 -6.42 13.31 -4.84
N LYS A 49 -6.96 12.20 -4.35
CA LYS A 49 -8.32 12.06 -3.84
C LYS A 49 -8.29 11.41 -2.47
N VAL A 50 -9.19 11.86 -1.60
CA VAL A 50 -9.35 11.34 -0.24
C VAL A 50 -10.15 10.04 -0.31
N ILE A 51 -9.78 9.09 0.55
CA ILE A 51 -10.49 7.83 0.76
C ILE A 51 -11.28 7.99 2.05
N ASP A 52 -12.60 7.85 1.99
CA ASP A 52 -13.41 7.81 3.21
C ASP A 52 -13.25 6.47 3.94
N GLN A 53 -13.63 6.42 5.22
CA GLN A 53 -13.40 5.25 6.06
C GLN A 53 -14.11 4.00 5.53
N GLU A 54 -15.36 4.12 5.05
CA GLU A 54 -16.12 2.99 4.53
C GLU A 54 -15.43 2.38 3.31
N LEU A 55 -14.94 3.23 2.40
CA LEU A 55 -14.19 2.79 1.23
C LEU A 55 -12.83 2.20 1.61
N PHE A 56 -12.15 2.78 2.60
CA PHE A 56 -10.90 2.25 3.13
C PHE A 56 -11.09 0.84 3.68
N ASP A 57 -12.14 0.62 4.48
CA ASP A 57 -12.47 -0.67 5.08
C ASP A 57 -12.78 -1.70 4.00
N ALA A 58 -13.65 -1.35 3.04
CA ALA A 58 -14.00 -2.24 1.92
C ALA A 58 -12.77 -2.61 1.07
N TRP A 59 -11.84 -1.69 0.87
CA TRP A 59 -10.62 -1.94 0.12
C TRP A 59 -9.66 -2.87 0.89
N CYS A 60 -9.53 -2.68 2.21
CA CYS A 60 -8.79 -3.62 3.05
C CYS A 60 -9.38 -5.04 2.95
N ASP A 61 -10.70 -5.17 2.97
CA ASP A 61 -11.38 -6.46 2.85
C ASP A 61 -11.18 -7.13 1.48
N VAL A 62 -11.21 -6.37 0.38
CA VAL A 62 -10.90 -6.89 -0.96
C VAL A 62 -9.46 -7.40 -1.03
N LEU A 63 -8.54 -6.68 -0.40
CA LEU A 63 -7.13 -7.05 -0.36
C LEU A 63 -6.80 -8.10 0.72
N ASP A 64 -7.81 -8.58 1.46
CA ASP A 64 -7.66 -9.56 2.55
C ASP A 64 -6.54 -9.15 3.52
N CYS A 65 -6.55 -7.87 3.90
CA CYS A 65 -5.53 -7.29 4.76
C CYS A 65 -6.17 -6.48 5.89
N SER A 66 -5.52 -6.49 7.06
CA SER A 66 -6.01 -5.69 8.18
C SER A 66 -5.72 -4.21 7.94
N GLN A 67 -6.61 -3.35 8.44
CA GLN A 67 -6.38 -1.91 8.47
C GLN A 67 -5.03 -1.58 9.13
N ALA A 68 -4.72 -2.22 10.26
CA ALA A 68 -3.45 -2.01 10.97
C ALA A 68 -2.22 -2.26 10.08
N THR A 69 -2.28 -3.26 9.19
CA THR A 69 -1.23 -3.52 8.21
C THR A 69 -1.07 -2.34 7.25
N ILE A 70 -2.18 -1.87 6.66
CA ILE A 70 -2.17 -0.73 5.74
C ILE A 70 -1.69 0.55 6.43
N LEU A 71 -2.11 0.79 7.67
CA LEU A 71 -1.68 1.95 8.45
C LEU A 71 -0.17 1.91 8.72
N LYS A 72 0.38 0.73 9.04
CA LYS A 72 1.83 0.55 9.21
C LYS A 72 2.58 0.81 7.91
N ASP A 73 2.09 0.28 6.79
CA ASP A 73 2.70 0.52 5.47
C ASP A 73 2.65 2.01 5.10
N ALA A 74 1.52 2.68 5.34
CA ALA A 74 1.36 4.11 5.11
C ALA A 74 2.32 4.94 5.96
N GLN A 75 2.52 4.57 7.23
CA GLN A 75 3.51 5.17 8.11
C GLN A 75 4.94 4.97 7.58
N SER A 76 5.29 3.76 7.14
CA SER A 76 6.60 3.47 6.55
C SER A 76 6.82 4.26 5.25
N LEU A 77 5.81 4.39 4.39
CA LEU A 77 5.88 5.21 3.18
C LEU A 77 6.06 6.70 3.51
N GLU A 78 5.38 7.20 4.53
CA GLU A 78 5.55 8.57 5.00
C GLU A 78 6.99 8.81 5.50
N GLN A 79 7.49 7.94 6.38
CA GLN A 79 8.86 8.03 6.90
C GLN A 79 9.89 8.01 5.77
N SER A 80 9.77 7.05 4.86
CA SER A 80 10.64 6.96 3.68
C SER A 80 10.53 8.19 2.80
N SER A 81 9.35 8.81 2.65
CA SER A 81 9.20 10.01 1.82
C SER A 81 10.01 11.21 2.32
N ARG A 82 10.31 11.26 3.63
CA ARG A 82 11.09 12.34 4.29
C ARG A 82 12.60 12.14 4.20
N LEU A 83 13.05 10.93 3.86
CA LEU A 83 14.47 10.63 3.69
C LEU A 83 15.00 11.25 2.39
N SER A 84 16.25 11.71 2.45
CA SER A 84 16.99 12.11 1.26
C SER A 84 17.16 10.92 0.31
N LYS A 85 17.48 11.17 -0.97
CA LYS A 85 17.75 10.08 -1.92
C LYS A 85 18.91 9.20 -1.44
N GLU A 86 19.95 9.79 -0.86
CA GLU A 86 21.11 9.06 -0.33
C GLU A 86 20.74 8.21 0.89
N ASP A 87 19.89 8.72 1.78
CA ASP A 87 19.44 7.96 2.95
C ASP A 87 18.54 6.78 2.56
N LYS A 88 17.69 6.95 1.53
CA LYS A 88 16.89 5.83 0.98
C LYS A 88 17.78 4.71 0.46
N TRP A 89 18.83 5.06 -0.27
CA TRP A 89 19.80 4.07 -0.76
C TRP A 89 20.51 3.36 0.39
N ARG A 90 20.87 4.08 1.46
CA ARG A 90 21.52 3.48 2.62
C ARG A 90 20.62 2.47 3.34
N VAL A 91 19.35 2.81 3.56
CA VAL A 91 18.38 1.89 4.18
C VAL A 91 18.19 0.65 3.31
N PHE A 92 18.08 0.82 1.99
CA PHE A 92 17.93 -0.31 1.07
C PHE A 92 19.15 -1.24 1.08
N ILE A 93 20.37 -0.69 1.08
CA ILE A 93 21.60 -1.50 1.18
C ILE A 93 21.62 -2.29 2.51
N GLN A 94 21.28 -1.64 3.62
CA GLN A 94 21.22 -2.32 4.93
C GLN A 94 20.17 -3.45 4.98
N GLU A 95 19.02 -3.27 4.33
CA GLU A 95 18.00 -4.32 4.22
C GLU A 95 18.50 -5.50 3.36
N LEU A 96 19.19 -5.23 2.25
CA LEU A 96 19.80 -6.27 1.42
C LEU A 96 20.89 -7.04 2.19
N ASP A 97 21.77 -6.33 2.90
CA ASP A 97 22.82 -6.93 3.72
C ASP A 97 22.22 -7.85 4.80
N TYR A 98 21.13 -7.40 5.45
CA TYR A 98 20.42 -8.21 6.43
C TYR A 98 19.76 -9.45 5.82
N LEU A 99 19.12 -9.32 4.66
CA LEU A 99 18.50 -10.45 3.96
C LEU A 99 19.55 -11.47 3.53
N ASN A 100 20.71 -11.01 3.04
CA ASN A 100 21.82 -11.87 2.65
C ASN A 100 22.40 -12.62 3.86
N TRP A 101 22.66 -11.91 4.96
CA TRP A 101 23.08 -12.52 6.22
C TRP A 101 22.07 -13.58 6.69
N LYS A 102 20.78 -13.25 6.65
CA LYS A 102 19.72 -14.16 7.08
C LYS A 102 19.65 -15.42 6.21
N SER A 103 19.82 -15.31 4.89
CA SER A 103 19.87 -16.49 4.01
C SER A 103 21.11 -17.35 4.24
N GLU A 104 22.26 -16.74 4.53
CA GLU A 104 23.50 -17.46 4.84
C GLU A 104 23.43 -18.22 6.17
N HIS A 105 22.56 -17.80 7.10
CA HIS A 105 22.41 -18.38 8.44
C HIS A 105 21.06 -19.09 8.63
N GLN A 106 20.35 -19.42 7.54
CA GLN A 106 19.12 -20.22 7.56
C GLN A 106 19.35 -21.72 7.26
N ASP A 107 20.59 -22.11 6.92
CA ASP A 107 20.99 -23.49 6.62
C ASP A 107 21.74 -24.20 7.79
N ASP A 108 21.74 -23.61 9.00
CA ASP A 108 22.28 -24.22 10.25
C ASP A 108 21.18 -24.69 11.22
#